data_AF-A0A7C3L169-F1
#
_entry.id   AF-A0A7C3L169-F1
#
_cell.length_a   1.000
_cell.length_b   1.000
_cell.length_c   1.000
_cell.angle_alpha   90.00
_cell.angle_beta   90.00
_cell.angle_gamma   90.00
#
_symmetry.space_group_name_H-M   'P 1'
#
loop_
_entity.id
_entity.type
_entity.pdbx_description
1 polymer ?
#
loop_
_entity_poly.entity_id
_entity_poly.type
_entity_poly.pdbx_seq_one_letter_code
_entity_poly.pdbx_strand_id
1 'polypeptide(L)'
;MDRQMLCKAVVVSLLLLFAAIPAIAKSPITEDEKAEMVEAARQAFMEMVTLWRDEKYAQLYEYGTLRSQQRLSREDFEKRMRKAKKRLECCWATVQDVQGTYKSDSEVYFKAKMGYRPPDVVNPHKKANDQVSDEAGFEHETFYLVFQDSRWRVNLYRILEKSGE
;
A
#
# COMPACT_ATOMS: atom_id res chain seq x y z
N MET A 1 -28.14 25.65 -57.77
CA MET A 1 -27.15 25.58 -56.67
C MET A 1 -27.24 24.19 -56.06
N ASP A 2 -26.24 23.36 -56.35
CA ASP A 2 -26.25 21.91 -56.10
C ASP A 2 -26.20 21.54 -54.61
N ARG A 3 -27.23 20.80 -54.16
CA ARG A 3 -27.29 20.19 -52.82
C ARG A 3 -26.08 19.30 -52.52
N GLN A 4 -25.42 18.79 -53.55
CA GLN A 4 -24.22 17.94 -53.45
C GLN A 4 -22.95 18.70 -53.05
N MET A 5 -22.86 20.02 -53.33
CA MET A 5 -21.75 20.86 -52.88
C MET A 5 -21.92 21.28 -51.41
N LEU A 6 -23.16 21.50 -50.97
CA LEU A 6 -23.47 21.88 -49.58
C LEU A 6 -23.07 20.78 -48.58
N CYS A 7 -23.36 19.51 -48.88
CA CYS A 7 -23.01 18.40 -48.01
C CYS A 7 -21.49 18.18 -47.88
N LYS A 8 -20.72 18.40 -48.95
CA LYS A 8 -19.25 18.27 -48.91
C LYS A 8 -18.60 19.39 -48.09
N ALA A 9 -19.10 20.62 -48.22
CA ALA A 9 -18.58 21.77 -47.46
C ALA A 9 -18.82 21.63 -45.95
N VAL A 10 -19.97 21.11 -45.52
CA VAL A 10 -20.29 20.88 -44.10
C VAL A 10 -19.40 19.80 -43.49
N VAL A 11 -19.14 18.70 -44.21
CA VAL A 11 -18.29 17.59 -43.70
C VAL A 11 -16.83 18.01 -43.54
N VAL A 12 -16.29 18.81 -44.49
CA VAL A 12 -14.91 19.32 -44.39
C VAL A 12 -14.79 20.36 -43.27
N SER A 13 -15.81 21.20 -43.07
CA SER A 13 -15.82 22.20 -41.99
C SER A 13 -15.96 21.57 -40.59
N LEU A 14 -16.59 20.39 -40.48
CA LEU A 14 -16.73 19.66 -39.20
C LEU A 14 -15.43 18.91 -38.82
N LEU A 15 -14.66 18.43 -39.81
CA LEU A 15 -13.39 17.71 -39.60
C LEU A 15 -12.25 18.63 -39.15
N LEU A 16 -12.26 19.92 -39.52
CA LEU A 16 -11.24 20.88 -39.13
C LEU A 16 -11.37 21.38 -37.67
N LEU A 17 -12.52 21.19 -37.03
CA LEU A 17 -12.76 21.58 -35.64
C LEU A 17 -12.17 20.61 -34.59
N PHE A 18 -11.74 19.41 -35.01
CA PHE A 18 -11.12 18.42 -34.10
C PHE A 18 -9.59 18.49 -34.02
N ALA A 19 -8.93 19.33 -34.83
CA ALA A 19 -7.47 19.37 -34.92
C ALA A 19 -6.77 20.17 -33.81
N ALA A 20 -7.51 20.81 -32.91
CA ALA A 20 -6.97 21.65 -31.85
C ALA A 20 -7.37 21.13 -30.46
N ILE A 21 -7.11 19.85 -30.19
CA ILE A 21 -7.04 19.39 -28.79
C ILE A 21 -5.62 19.74 -28.33
N PRO A 22 -5.43 20.75 -27.46
CA PRO A 22 -4.12 21.01 -26.90
C PRO A 22 -3.68 19.73 -26.18
N ALA A 23 -2.51 19.21 -26.54
CA ALA A 23 -1.86 18.18 -25.76
C ALA A 23 -1.55 18.81 -24.39
N ILE A 24 -2.36 18.48 -23.39
CA ILE A 24 -2.10 18.85 -21.99
C ILE A 24 -0.85 18.06 -21.59
N ALA A 25 0.32 18.67 -21.76
CA ALA A 25 1.54 18.17 -21.18
C ALA A 25 1.36 18.25 -19.65
N LYS A 26 1.33 17.10 -18.98
CA LYS A 26 1.41 17.07 -17.51
C LYS A 26 2.69 17.80 -17.10
N SER A 27 2.55 18.85 -16.30
CA SER A 27 3.69 19.51 -15.67
C SER A 27 4.52 18.48 -14.90
N PRO A 28 5.86 18.64 -14.84
CA PRO A 28 6.68 17.79 -14.01
C PRO A 28 6.25 17.89 -12.55
N ILE A 29 6.11 16.75 -11.87
CA ILE A 29 5.80 16.70 -10.43
C ILE A 29 6.89 17.43 -9.64
N THR A 30 6.44 18.30 -8.75
CA THR A 30 7.27 19.09 -7.83
C THR A 30 7.75 18.24 -6.64
N GLU A 31 8.80 18.69 -5.96
CA GLU A 31 9.28 18.00 -4.73
C GLU A 31 8.25 18.05 -3.60
N ASP A 32 7.46 19.12 -3.51
CA ASP A 32 6.38 19.24 -2.52
C ASP A 32 5.28 18.20 -2.77
N GLU A 33 4.84 18.03 -4.03
CA GLU A 33 3.89 16.97 -4.40
C GLU A 33 4.42 15.57 -4.08
N LYS A 34 5.72 15.31 -4.32
CA LYS A 34 6.35 14.03 -3.93
C LYS A 34 6.31 13.84 -2.42
N ALA A 35 6.60 14.87 -1.64
CA ALA A 35 6.60 14.82 -0.19
C ALA A 35 5.18 14.55 0.36
N GLU A 36 4.16 15.22 -0.19
CA GLU A 36 2.75 14.98 0.15
C GLU A 36 2.33 13.55 -0.14
N MET A 37 2.72 13.01 -1.29
CA MET A 37 2.46 11.61 -1.64
C MET A 37 3.13 10.63 -0.69
N VAL A 38 4.39 10.87 -0.33
CA VAL A 38 5.11 10.03 0.63
C VAL A 38 4.45 10.08 2.00
N GLU A 39 4.01 11.25 2.46
CA GLU A 39 3.31 11.37 3.75
C GLU A 39 1.94 10.67 3.74
N ALA A 40 1.16 10.84 2.66
CA ALA A 40 -0.11 10.12 2.50
C ALA A 40 0.11 8.59 2.48
N ALA A 41 1.14 8.11 1.80
CA ALA A 41 1.51 6.69 1.80
C ALA A 41 1.98 6.24 3.19
N ARG A 42 2.68 7.10 3.94
CA ARG A 42 3.17 6.82 5.29
C ARG A 42 2.01 6.62 6.25
N GLN A 43 0.99 7.46 6.18
CA GLN A 43 -0.21 7.32 7.01
C GLN A 43 -0.89 5.97 6.78
N ALA A 44 -1.10 5.59 5.51
CA ALA A 44 -1.66 4.29 5.16
C ALA A 44 -0.77 3.13 5.62
N PHE A 45 0.55 3.24 5.46
CA PHE A 45 1.49 2.22 5.95
C PHE A 45 1.39 2.04 7.46
N MET A 46 1.36 3.13 8.23
CA MET A 46 1.24 3.07 9.69
C MET A 46 -0.10 2.47 10.15
N GLU A 47 -1.18 2.71 9.41
CA GLU A 47 -2.47 2.07 9.64
C GLU A 47 -2.42 0.57 9.37
N MET A 48 -1.82 0.13 8.25
CA MET A 48 -1.60 -1.29 7.98
C MET A 48 -0.79 -1.98 9.08
N VAL A 49 0.30 -1.36 9.54
CA VAL A 49 1.13 -1.87 10.65
C VAL A 49 0.30 -1.99 11.94
N THR A 50 -0.54 -1.01 12.22
CA THR A 50 -1.45 -1.02 13.39
C THR A 50 -2.45 -2.17 13.30
N LEU A 51 -3.09 -2.36 12.13
CA LEU A 51 -4.03 -3.46 11.90
C LEU A 51 -3.36 -4.83 12.01
N TRP A 52 -2.11 -4.95 11.53
CA TRP A 52 -1.32 -6.17 11.65
C TRP A 52 -1.00 -6.48 13.11
N ARG A 53 -0.49 -5.49 13.87
CA ARG A 53 -0.19 -5.62 15.29
C ARG A 53 -1.41 -6.02 16.11
N ASP A 54 -2.55 -5.37 15.85
CA ASP A 54 -3.81 -5.62 16.55
C ASP A 54 -4.51 -6.92 16.09
N GLU A 55 -3.88 -7.69 15.18
CA GLU A 55 -4.42 -8.91 14.58
C GLU A 55 -5.78 -8.72 13.88
N LYS A 56 -6.06 -7.50 13.41
CA LYS A 56 -7.28 -7.14 12.65
C LYS A 56 -7.13 -7.52 11.18
N TYR A 57 -6.85 -8.80 10.91
CA TYR A 57 -6.46 -9.30 9.58
C TYR A 57 -7.54 -9.11 8.51
N ALA A 58 -8.81 -9.21 8.87
CA ALA A 58 -9.92 -8.91 7.95
C ALA A 58 -9.86 -7.48 7.40
N GLN A 59 -9.49 -6.51 8.24
CA GLN A 59 -9.36 -5.10 7.83
C GLN A 59 -8.03 -4.86 7.12
N LEU A 60 -6.95 -5.49 7.56
CA LEU A 60 -5.66 -5.44 6.89
C LEU A 60 -5.75 -5.97 5.44
N TYR A 61 -6.57 -6.99 5.20
CA TYR A 61 -6.82 -7.52 3.86
C TYR A 61 -7.31 -6.46 2.88
N GLU A 62 -8.08 -5.47 3.34
CA GLU A 62 -8.64 -4.39 2.51
C GLU A 62 -7.56 -3.42 1.97
N TYR A 63 -6.34 -3.47 2.53
CA TYR A 63 -5.16 -2.75 2.00
C TYR A 63 -4.41 -3.56 0.94
N GLY A 64 -4.86 -4.76 0.60
CA GLY A 64 -4.25 -5.56 -0.45
C GLY A 64 -4.31 -4.88 -1.80
N THR A 65 -3.24 -5.00 -2.59
CA THR A 65 -3.31 -4.68 -4.03
C THR A 65 -4.36 -5.56 -4.71
N LEU A 66 -5.02 -5.03 -5.76
CA LEU A 66 -6.05 -5.77 -6.50
C LEU A 66 -5.53 -7.13 -6.98
N ARG A 67 -4.28 -7.16 -7.47
CA ARG A 67 -3.61 -8.39 -7.91
C ARG A 67 -3.46 -9.42 -6.79
N SER A 68 -3.14 -8.99 -5.57
CA SER A 68 -3.00 -9.90 -4.44
C SER A 68 -4.36 -10.42 -3.96
N GLN A 69 -5.38 -9.57 -3.89
CA GLN A 69 -6.74 -9.95 -3.50
C GLN A 69 -7.43 -10.87 -4.52
N GLN A 70 -7.09 -10.76 -5.81
CA GLN A 70 -7.56 -11.72 -6.83
C GLN A 70 -7.02 -13.14 -6.65
N ARG A 71 -5.86 -13.29 -6.00
CA ARG A 71 -5.14 -14.57 -5.88
C ARG A 71 -5.18 -15.16 -4.49
N LEU A 72 -5.60 -14.38 -3.51
CA LEU A 72 -5.64 -14.74 -2.11
C LEU A 72 -6.97 -14.25 -1.57
N SER A 73 -7.84 -15.18 -1.18
CA SER A 73 -9.11 -14.82 -0.55
C SER A 73 -8.89 -14.19 0.82
N ARG A 74 -9.86 -13.41 1.29
CA ARG A 74 -9.84 -12.84 2.65
C ARG A 74 -9.69 -13.93 3.71
N GLU A 75 -10.49 -15.00 3.59
CA GLU A 75 -10.45 -16.13 4.53
C GLU A 75 -9.08 -16.81 4.56
N ASP A 76 -8.48 -17.06 3.39
CA ASP A 76 -7.16 -17.67 3.30
C ASP A 76 -6.07 -16.76 3.88
N PHE A 77 -6.15 -15.45 3.63
CA PHE A 77 -5.22 -14.48 4.23
C PHE A 77 -5.32 -14.50 5.76
N GLU A 78 -6.53 -14.38 6.32
CA GLU A 78 -6.73 -14.41 7.77
C GLU A 78 -6.25 -15.71 8.39
N LYS A 79 -6.58 -16.85 7.77
CA LYS A 79 -6.17 -18.17 8.24
C LYS A 79 -4.66 -18.33 8.28
N ARG A 80 -3.95 -17.84 7.26
CA ARG A 80 -2.47 -17.87 7.22
C ARG A 80 -1.86 -16.92 8.23
N MET A 81 -2.34 -15.68 8.31
CA MET A 81 -1.89 -14.72 9.32
C MET A 81 -2.04 -15.25 10.75
N ARG A 82 -3.14 -15.94 11.07
CA ARG A 82 -3.33 -16.59 12.38
C ARG A 82 -2.35 -17.74 12.63
N LYS A 83 -1.86 -18.43 11.59
CA LYS A 83 -0.88 -19.51 11.70
C LYS A 83 0.58 -19.04 11.63
N ALA A 84 0.77 -17.77 11.31
CA ALA A 84 2.08 -17.23 11.03
C ALA A 84 3.04 -17.35 12.21
N LYS A 85 4.32 -17.56 11.89
CA LYS A 85 5.40 -17.80 12.86
C LYS A 85 5.94 -16.54 13.53
N LYS A 86 5.49 -15.36 13.07
CA LYS A 86 5.85 -14.06 13.62
C LYS A 86 4.60 -13.22 13.83
N ARG A 87 4.61 -12.45 14.91
CA ARG A 87 3.69 -11.36 15.21
C ARG A 87 4.49 -10.08 15.36
N LEU A 88 3.84 -8.93 15.17
CA LEU A 88 4.49 -7.67 15.49
C LEU A 88 4.56 -7.49 17.00
N GLU A 89 5.67 -6.88 17.44
CA GLU A 89 5.81 -6.39 18.81
C GLU A 89 4.79 -5.29 19.12
N CYS A 90 4.56 -5.04 20.41
CA CYS A 90 3.66 -3.97 20.84
C CYS A 90 4.39 -2.62 21.02
N CYS A 91 3.61 -1.55 21.10
CA CYS A 91 4.08 -0.21 21.49
C CYS A 91 5.27 0.29 20.64
N TRP A 92 6.26 0.92 21.28
CA TRP A 92 7.44 1.50 20.62
C TRP A 92 8.31 0.48 19.88
N ALA A 93 8.18 -0.81 20.18
CA ALA A 93 8.91 -1.87 19.51
C ALA A 93 8.24 -2.36 18.22
N THR A 94 7.00 -1.93 17.92
CA THR A 94 6.27 -2.36 16.69
C THR A 94 7.04 -1.98 15.42
N VAL A 95 7.37 -0.69 15.29
CA VAL A 95 7.99 -0.12 14.08
C VAL A 95 8.80 1.12 14.44
N GLN A 96 9.99 1.25 13.86
CA GLN A 96 10.93 2.35 14.04
C GLN A 96 11.57 2.74 12.70
N ASP A 97 12.26 3.87 12.67
CA ASP A 97 13.11 4.31 11.56
C ASP A 97 12.41 4.25 10.18
N VAL A 98 11.14 4.67 10.13
CA VAL A 98 10.33 4.65 8.90
C VAL A 98 10.79 5.74 7.94
N GLN A 99 11.35 5.33 6.81
CA GLN A 99 11.85 6.20 5.76
C GLN A 99 11.12 5.92 4.45
N GLY A 100 10.36 6.91 3.97
CA GLY A 100 9.66 6.85 2.69
C GLY A 100 10.53 7.32 1.54
N THR A 101 10.42 6.67 0.38
CA THR A 101 11.08 7.08 -0.86
C THR A 101 10.08 7.10 -1.99
N TYR A 102 9.88 8.26 -2.59
CA TYR A 102 9.09 8.45 -3.79
C TYR A 102 9.71 7.67 -4.96
N LYS A 103 8.91 6.92 -5.71
CA LYS A 103 9.33 6.30 -6.98
C LYS A 103 8.56 6.83 -8.18
N SER A 104 7.24 6.94 -8.08
CA SER A 104 6.38 7.47 -9.13
C SER A 104 5.05 7.98 -8.55
N ASP A 105 4.23 8.59 -9.41
CA ASP A 105 2.89 9.12 -9.14
C ASP A 105 1.92 8.10 -8.53
N SER A 106 2.31 6.82 -8.46
CA SER A 106 1.50 5.76 -7.85
C SER A 106 2.31 4.81 -6.98
N GLU A 107 3.57 5.10 -6.69
CA GLU A 107 4.47 4.12 -6.05
C GLU A 107 5.41 4.78 -5.03
N VAL A 108 5.43 4.23 -3.82
CA VAL A 108 6.31 4.63 -2.71
C VAL A 108 6.89 3.38 -2.05
N TYR A 109 8.17 3.43 -1.65
CA TYR A 109 8.76 2.41 -0.78
C TYR A 109 8.96 2.95 0.63
N PHE A 110 8.74 2.09 1.62
CA PHE A 110 9.13 2.35 2.99
C PHE A 110 10.22 1.38 3.41
N LYS A 111 11.35 1.91 3.88
CA LYS A 111 12.28 1.16 4.72
C LYS A 111 11.87 1.40 6.16
N ALA A 112 11.71 0.35 6.94
CA ALA A 112 11.30 0.44 8.33
C ALA A 112 11.97 -0.65 9.15
N LYS A 113 12.29 -0.35 10.41
CA LYS A 113 12.79 -1.31 11.37
C LYS A 113 11.59 -1.89 12.12
N MET A 114 11.23 -3.14 11.82
CA MET A 114 10.04 -3.81 12.33
C MET A 114 10.41 -4.73 13.49
N GLY A 115 9.72 -4.64 14.63
CA GLY A 115 9.92 -5.58 15.73
C GLY A 115 8.98 -6.78 15.61
N TYR A 116 9.55 -7.97 15.72
CA TYR A 116 8.80 -9.22 15.68
C TYR A 116 8.95 -10.01 16.97
N ARG A 117 7.86 -10.69 17.34
CA ARG A 117 7.80 -11.67 18.42
C ARG A 117 7.27 -13.00 17.90
N PRO A 118 7.66 -14.14 18.50
CA PRO A 118 7.01 -15.41 18.21
C PRO A 118 5.51 -15.34 18.55
N PRO A 119 4.64 -16.09 17.84
CA PRO A 119 3.24 -16.25 18.24
C PRO A 119 3.22 -16.80 19.66
N ASP A 120 2.34 -16.24 20.51
CA ASP A 120 2.35 -16.43 21.96
C ASP A 120 2.64 -17.89 22.36
N VAL A 121 3.81 -18.14 22.97
CA VAL A 121 3.96 -19.28 23.89
C VAL A 121 3.20 -18.83 25.13
N VAL A 122 1.94 -19.25 25.28
CA VAL A 122 1.14 -18.96 26.46
C VAL A 122 1.89 -19.50 27.68
N ASN A 123 2.62 -18.64 28.37
CA ASN A 123 3.17 -18.94 29.68
C ASN A 123 2.27 -18.23 30.68
N PRO A 124 1.32 -18.94 31.32
CA PRO A 124 0.25 -18.36 32.14
C PRO A 124 0.73 -17.58 33.37
N HIS A 125 2.05 -17.52 33.60
CA HIS A 125 2.67 -16.79 34.70
C HIS A 125 3.40 -15.50 34.28
N LYS A 126 3.55 -15.19 32.98
CA LYS A 126 4.26 -13.98 32.54
C LYS A 126 3.27 -12.83 32.37
N LYS A 127 3.46 -11.71 33.09
CA LYS A 127 2.58 -10.53 33.00
C LYS A 127 2.74 -9.85 31.64
N ALA A 128 1.67 -9.24 31.14
CA ALA A 128 1.65 -8.51 29.86
C ALA A 128 2.69 -7.37 29.76
N ASN A 129 3.17 -6.83 30.89
CA ASN A 129 4.23 -5.82 30.91
C ASN A 129 5.66 -6.39 30.84
N ASP A 130 5.85 -7.70 31.06
CA ASP A 130 7.14 -8.42 30.92
C ASP A 130 7.29 -9.07 29.54
N GLN A 131 6.42 -8.68 28.60
CA GLN A 131 6.33 -9.23 27.25
C GLN A 131 7.08 -8.39 26.21
N VAL A 132 7.87 -7.39 26.64
CA VAL A 132 8.98 -6.92 25.83
C VAL A 132 10.05 -8.00 25.96
N SER A 133 10.22 -8.82 24.92
CA SER A 133 11.38 -9.70 24.89
C SER A 133 12.61 -8.82 24.82
N ASP A 134 13.59 -9.04 25.70
CA ASP A 134 14.93 -8.45 25.53
C ASP A 134 15.57 -8.90 24.18
N GLU A 135 14.96 -9.91 23.53
CA GLU A 135 15.20 -10.39 22.17
C GLU A 135 14.10 -9.97 21.18
N ALA A 136 13.51 -8.78 21.30
CA ALA A 136 12.66 -8.24 20.23
C ALA A 136 13.49 -8.20 18.95
N GLY A 137 13.24 -9.16 18.05
CA GLY A 137 13.98 -9.32 16.82
C GLY A 137 13.61 -8.19 15.89
N PHE A 138 14.36 -7.09 15.92
CA PHE A 138 14.19 -6.02 14.94
C PHE A 138 14.77 -6.47 13.60
N GLU A 139 13.95 -6.41 12.56
CA GLU A 139 14.35 -6.68 11.19
C GLU A 139 14.15 -5.43 10.34
N HIS A 140 15.13 -5.12 9.49
CA HIS A 140 14.99 -4.02 8.54
C HIS A 140 14.22 -4.50 7.33
N GLU A 141 13.04 -3.92 7.15
CA GLU A 141 12.10 -4.34 6.14
C GLU A 141 11.83 -3.26 5.11
N THR A 142 11.60 -3.70 3.89
CA THR A 142 11.14 -2.84 2.80
C THR A 142 9.73 -3.23 2.41
N PHE A 143 8.83 -2.25 2.42
CA PHE A 143 7.45 -2.36 1.96
C PHE A 143 7.25 -1.51 0.72
N TYR A 144 6.53 -2.05 -0.24
CA TYR A 144 6.16 -1.36 -1.47
C TYR A 144 4.67 -1.08 -1.46
N LEU A 145 4.33 0.19 -1.53
CA LEU A 145 2.95 0.66 -1.59
C LEU A 145 2.64 1.19 -2.98
N VAL A 146 1.48 0.82 -3.49
CA VAL A 146 0.96 1.24 -4.80
C VAL A 146 -0.37 1.95 -4.59
N PHE A 147 -0.55 3.12 -5.20
CA PHE A 147 -1.81 3.84 -5.19
C PHE A 147 -2.74 3.24 -6.25
N GLN A 148 -3.82 2.59 -5.82
CA GLN A 148 -4.84 2.01 -6.71
C GLN A 148 -6.22 2.19 -6.08
N ASP A 149 -7.21 2.55 -6.91
CA ASP A 149 -8.58 2.73 -6.43
C ASP A 149 -8.66 3.73 -5.26
N SER A 150 -8.01 4.88 -5.45
CA SER A 150 -7.95 5.99 -4.49
C SER A 150 -7.37 5.63 -3.11
N ARG A 151 -6.59 4.55 -3.00
CA ARG A 151 -5.96 4.12 -1.74
C ARG A 151 -4.55 3.60 -1.97
N TRP A 152 -3.65 3.87 -1.02
CA TRP A 152 -2.35 3.21 -0.94
C TRP A 152 -2.50 1.77 -0.46
N ARG A 153 -1.97 0.83 -1.25
CA ARG A 153 -2.15 -0.62 -1.06
C ARG A 153 -0.82 -1.34 -1.02
N VAL A 154 -0.76 -2.46 -0.31
CA VAL A 154 0.41 -3.33 -0.18
C VAL A 154 0.12 -4.70 -0.79
N ASN A 155 1.16 -5.38 -1.30
CA ASN A 155 1.01 -6.76 -1.71
C ASN A 155 0.84 -7.66 -0.47
N LEU A 156 -0.31 -8.32 -0.32
CA LEU A 156 -0.61 -9.17 0.84
C LEU A 156 0.40 -10.32 1.03
N TYR A 157 1.00 -10.83 -0.04
CA TYR A 157 2.05 -11.85 0.06
C TYR A 157 3.30 -11.32 0.75
N ARG A 158 3.58 -10.02 0.67
CA ARG A 158 4.69 -9.40 1.42
C ARG A 158 4.42 -9.44 2.91
N ILE A 159 3.19 -9.15 3.34
CA ILE A 159 2.80 -9.24 4.75
C ILE A 159 2.92 -10.68 5.27
N LEU A 160 2.46 -11.66 4.47
CA LEU A 160 2.57 -13.08 4.81
C LEU A 160 4.02 -13.55 4.92
N GLU A 161 4.86 -13.22 3.93
CA GLU A 161 6.29 -13.53 3.94
C GLU A 161 6.96 -13.02 5.22
N LYS A 162 6.64 -11.78 5.62
CA LYS A 162 7.19 -11.16 6.84
C LYS A 162 6.59 -11.67 8.13
N SER A 163 5.40 -12.27 8.06
CA SER A 163 4.82 -13.03 9.15
C SER A 163 5.37 -14.46 9.25
N GLY A 164 6.17 -14.92 8.27
CA GLY A 164 6.74 -16.26 8.23
C GLY A 164 5.83 -17.34 7.64
N GLU A 165 4.93 -16.95 6.74
CA GLU A 165 3.97 -17.78 5.98
C GLU A 165 4.29 -17.89 4.48
#